data_AF-R0L6R3-F1
#
_entry.id   AF-R0L6R3-F1
#
_cell.length_a   1.000
_cell.length_b   1.000
_cell.length_c   1.000
_cell.angle_alpha   90.00
_cell.angle_beta   90.00
_cell.angle_gamma   90.00
#
_symmetry.space_group_name_H-M   'P 1'
#
loop_
_entity.id
_entity.type
_entity.pdbx_description
1 polymer ?
#
loop_
_entity_poly.entity_id
_entity_poly.type
_entity_poly.pdbx_seq_one_letter_code
_entity_poly.pdbx_strand_id
1 'polypeptide(L)'
;DEEEEIKQEINMLKKFSHHRNIATYYGAFVKKSPPGSDDQLWLVMEFCGAGSVTDLVKNTKGNALKEDCIAYVCREILRGLAHLHAHRVIHRDIKGQNVLLTENADV
;
A
#
# COMPACT_ATOMS: atom_id res chain seq x y z
N ASP A 1 19.95 11.61 0.72
CA ASP A 1 19.86 11.87 -0.73
C ASP A 1 18.57 11.26 -1.25
N GLU A 2 17.56 12.09 -1.43
CA GLU A 2 16.17 11.75 -1.78
C GLU A 2 16.05 10.74 -2.95
N GLU A 3 16.94 10.85 -3.94
CA GLU A 3 17.01 9.91 -5.07
C GLU A 3 17.28 8.46 -4.65
N GLU A 4 18.13 8.25 -3.63
CA GLU A 4 18.45 6.92 -3.14
C GLU A 4 17.29 6.31 -2.34
N GLU A 5 16.53 7.13 -1.61
CA GLU A 5 15.31 6.70 -0.92
C GLU A 5 14.24 6.27 -1.93
N ILE A 6 14.06 7.05 -3.01
CA ILE A 6 13.17 6.73 -4.12
C ILE A 6 13.57 5.42 -4.81
N LYS A 7 14.86 5.24 -5.11
CA LYS A 7 15.36 3.99 -5.71
C LYS A 7 15.14 2.79 -4.81
N GLN A 8 15.34 2.96 -3.50
CA GLN A 8 15.06 1.92 -2.53
C GLN A 8 13.58 1.54 -2.56
N GLU A 9 12.66 2.51 -2.51
CA GLU A 9 11.22 2.25 -2.54
C GLU A 9 10.78 1.54 -3.83
N ILE A 10 11.27 1.98 -5.00
CA ILE A 10 11.00 1.30 -6.27
C ILE A 10 11.51 -0.14 -6.27
N ASN A 11 12.73 -0.38 -5.76
CA ASN A 11 13.30 -1.72 -5.70
C ASN A 11 12.50 -2.66 -4.80
N MET A 12 11.92 -2.11 -3.73
CA MET A 12 11.08 -2.83 -2.79
C MET A 12 9.75 -3.22 -3.44
N LEU A 13 9.09 -2.25 -4.06
CA LEU A 13 7.86 -2.44 -4.81
C LEU A 13 8.03 -3.48 -5.93
N LYS A 14 9.11 -3.39 -6.71
CA LYS A 14 9.42 -4.34 -7.78
C LYS A 14 9.61 -5.79 -7.32
N LYS A 15 10.18 -6.00 -6.12
CA LYS A 15 10.54 -7.34 -5.64
C LYS A 15 9.44 -8.02 -4.85
N PHE A 16 8.66 -7.26 -4.08
CA PHE A 16 7.83 -7.82 -3.01
C PHE A 16 6.34 -7.52 -3.14
N SER A 17 5.93 -6.70 -4.12
CA SER A 17 4.50 -6.35 -4.29
C SER A 17 3.62 -7.46 -4.88
N HIS A 18 4.19 -8.56 -5.37
CA HIS A 18 3.40 -9.66 -5.94
C HIS A 18 2.66 -10.52 -4.89
N HIS A 19 2.86 -10.24 -3.60
CA HIS A 19 2.12 -10.91 -2.56
C HIS A 19 0.68 -10.38 -2.49
N ARG A 20 -0.30 -11.28 -2.40
CA ARG A 20 -1.75 -10.96 -2.44
C ARG A 20 -2.27 -9.93 -1.41
N ASN A 21 -1.49 -9.60 -0.39
CA ASN A 21 -1.84 -8.63 0.67
C ASN A 21 -0.93 -7.37 0.60
N ILE A 22 -0.40 -7.09 -0.58
CA ILE A 22 0.38 -5.89 -0.91
C ILE A 22 -0.12 -5.44 -2.29
N ALA A 23 -0.45 -4.15 -2.43
CA ALA A 23 -0.90 -3.61 -3.71
C ALA A 23 0.20 -3.81 -4.78
N THR A 24 -0.15 -4.53 -5.85
CA THR A 24 0.82 -4.94 -6.86
C THR A 24 1.43 -3.73 -7.57
N TYR A 25 2.75 -3.66 -7.67
CA TYR A 25 3.44 -2.62 -8.42
C TYR A 25 3.54 -2.98 -9.89
N TYR A 26 3.20 -2.03 -10.77
CA TYR A 26 3.20 -2.21 -12.21
C TYR A 26 4.35 -1.49 -12.92
N GLY A 27 4.88 -0.41 -12.34
CA GLY A 27 6.00 0.30 -12.97
C GLY A 27 6.18 1.72 -12.45
N ALA A 28 7.25 2.36 -12.93
CA ALA A 28 7.54 3.76 -12.66
C ALA A 28 7.78 4.49 -13.98
N PHE A 29 7.29 5.72 -14.06
CA PHE A 29 7.43 6.58 -15.22
C PHE A 29 7.94 7.95 -14.76
N VAL A 30 8.76 8.60 -15.58
CA VAL A 30 9.25 9.95 -15.31
C VAL A 30 8.66 10.87 -16.36
N LYS A 31 7.86 11.84 -15.91
CA LYS A 31 7.35 12.90 -16.77
C LYS A 31 8.28 14.11 -16.65
N LYS A 32 8.94 14.43 -17.77
CA LYS A 32 9.84 15.56 -17.87
C LYS A 32 9.09 16.89 -17.71
N SER A 33 9.60 17.75 -16.84
CA SER A 33 9.07 19.09 -16.61
C SER A 33 9.80 20.14 -17.46
N PRO A 34 9.19 21.33 -17.71
CA PRO A 34 9.87 22.44 -18.34
C PRO A 34 11.12 22.88 -17.54
N PRO A 35 12.10 23.55 -18.19
CA PRO A 35 13.27 24.08 -17.50
C PRO A 35 12.89 24.97 -16.32
N GLY A 36 13.49 24.73 -15.15
CA GLY A 36 13.18 25.46 -13.91
C GLY A 36 12.11 24.80 -13.03
N SER A 37 11.70 23.57 -13.33
CA SER A 37 10.81 22.75 -12.49
C SER A 37 11.32 21.33 -12.39
N ASP A 38 11.03 20.66 -11.26
CA ASP A 38 11.43 19.28 -11.04
C ASP A 38 10.60 18.30 -11.88
N ASP A 39 11.24 17.23 -12.34
CA ASP A 39 10.58 16.13 -13.02
C ASP A 39 9.60 15.42 -12.07
N GLN A 40 8.52 14.86 -12.61
CA GLN A 40 7.56 14.09 -11.83
C GLN A 40 7.82 12.60 -11.95
N LEU A 41 8.01 11.93 -10.81
CA LEU A 41 8.02 10.47 -10.74
C LEU A 41 6.61 9.95 -10.49
N TRP A 42 6.15 9.04 -11.35
CA TRP A 42 4.86 8.37 -11.21
C TRP A 42 5.10 6.92 -10.85
N LEU A 43 4.59 6.47 -9.70
CA LEU A 43 4.55 5.07 -9.31
C LEU A 43 3.17 4.51 -9.65
N VAL A 44 3.13 3.45 -10.45
CA VAL A 44 1.90 2.82 -10.91
C VAL A 44 1.73 1.51 -10.16
N MET A 45 0.57 1.34 -9.54
CA MET A 45 0.23 0.18 -8.71
C MET A 45 -1.25 -0.19 -8.86
N GLU A 46 -1.61 -1.35 -8.32
CA GLU A 46 -2.95 -1.88 -8.26
C GLU A 46 -3.95 -0.89 -7.64
N PHE A 47 -5.12 -0.79 -8.28
CA PHE A 47 -6.18 0.07 -7.80
C PHE A 47 -7.11 -0.68 -6.83
N CYS A 48 -7.09 -0.27 -5.57
CA CYS A 48 -7.94 -0.80 -4.51
C CYS A 48 -9.20 0.07 -4.35
N GLY A 49 -10.23 -0.22 -5.16
CA GLY A 49 -11.40 0.65 -5.35
C GLY A 49 -12.36 0.81 -4.17
N ALA A 50 -12.27 -0.04 -3.14
CA ALA A 50 -13.16 0.04 -1.96
C ALA A 50 -12.63 0.99 -0.86
N GLY A 51 -11.53 1.71 -1.12
CA GLY A 51 -10.97 2.70 -0.22
C GLY A 51 -10.12 2.08 0.90
N SER A 52 -9.84 2.87 1.94
CA SER A 52 -9.00 2.43 3.05
C SER A 52 -9.82 1.83 4.20
N VAL A 53 -9.17 1.08 5.10
CA VAL A 53 -9.79 0.63 6.35
C VAL A 53 -10.24 1.83 7.20
N THR A 54 -9.54 2.95 7.16
CA THR A 54 -9.99 4.19 7.80
C THR A 54 -11.33 4.68 7.24
N ASP A 55 -11.54 4.59 5.93
CA ASP A 55 -12.80 4.96 5.30
C ASP A 55 -13.91 3.96 5.65
N LEU A 56 -13.58 2.66 5.67
CA LEU A 56 -14.49 1.60 6.09
C LEU A 56 -15.03 1.82 7.51
N VAL A 57 -14.15 2.17 8.45
CA VAL A 57 -14.55 2.48 9.84
C VAL A 57 -15.48 3.70 9.88
N LYS A 58 -15.12 4.80 9.21
CA LYS A 58 -15.92 6.04 9.18
C LYS A 58 -17.31 5.85 8.56
N ASN A 59 -17.42 4.97 7.57
CA ASN A 59 -18.67 4.69 6.88
C ASN A 59 -19.53 3.64 7.60
N THR A 60 -19.02 3.03 8.68
CA THR A 60 -19.78 2.06 9.48
C THR A 60 -20.53 2.77 10.61
N LYS A 61 -21.79 2.39 10.83
CA LYS A 61 -22.63 2.95 11.89
C LYS A 61 -21.91 2.83 13.25
N GLY A 62 -21.73 3.97 13.91
CA GLY A 62 -21.03 4.03 15.21
C GLY A 62 -19.51 4.07 15.11
N ASN A 63 -18.94 4.23 13.90
CA ASN A 63 -17.50 4.30 13.65
C ASN A 63 -16.73 3.09 14.19
N ALA A 64 -17.34 1.90 14.11
CA ALA A 64 -16.79 0.68 14.68
C ALA A 64 -17.09 -0.52 13.79
N LEU A 65 -16.10 -1.37 13.56
CA LEU A 65 -16.25 -2.62 12.84
C LEU A 65 -16.61 -3.75 13.81
N LYS A 66 -17.27 -4.79 13.29
CA LYS A 66 -17.48 -6.05 14.03
C LYS A 66 -16.14 -6.75 14.27
N GLU A 67 -16.01 -7.47 15.37
CA GLU A 67 -14.77 -8.18 15.73
C GLU A 67 -14.30 -9.15 14.64
N ASP A 68 -15.21 -9.87 13.98
CA ASP A 68 -14.87 -10.77 12.87
C ASP A 68 -14.20 -10.03 11.69
N CYS A 69 -14.68 -8.82 11.38
CA CYS A 69 -14.08 -7.98 10.34
C CYS A 69 -12.70 -7.48 10.76
N ILE A 70 -12.54 -7.08 12.03
CA ILE A 70 -11.25 -6.66 12.58
C ILE A 70 -10.25 -7.82 12.50
N ALA A 71 -10.65 -9.02 12.93
CA ALA A 71 -9.83 -10.21 12.90
C ALA A 71 -9.40 -10.58 11.47
N TYR A 72 -10.31 -10.47 10.50
CA TYR A 72 -10.00 -10.66 9.08
C TYR A 72 -8.94 -9.67 8.59
N VAL A 73 -9.18 -8.37 8.77
CA VAL A 73 -8.26 -7.29 8.35
C VAL A 73 -6.88 -7.47 9.00
N CYS A 74 -6.83 -7.69 10.32
CA CYS A 74 -5.59 -7.90 11.04
C CYS A 74 -4.82 -9.12 10.52
N ARG A 75 -5.50 -10.23 10.23
CA ARG A 75 -4.87 -11.43 9.67
C ARG A 75 -4.24 -11.16 8.30
N GLU A 76 -4.95 -10.47 7.42
CA GLU A 76 -4.44 -10.14 6.08
C GLU A 76 -3.26 -9.16 6.14
N ILE A 77 -3.31 -8.13 7.00
CA ILE A 77 -2.16 -7.25 7.28
C ILE A 77 -0.95 -8.05 7.76
N LEU A 78 -1.16 -8.97 8.71
CA LEU A 78 -0.08 -9.80 9.25
C LEU A 78 0.53 -10.74 8.21
N ARG A 79 -0.25 -11.20 7.22
CA ARG A 79 0.28 -11.99 6.08
C ARG A 79 1.18 -11.14 5.19
N GLY A 80 0.74 -9.92 4.84
CA GLY A 80 1.57 -8.97 4.09
C GLY A 80 2.86 -8.61 4.85
N LEU A 81 2.76 -8.32 6.16
CA LEU A 81 3.90 -8.04 7.00
C LEU A 81 4.85 -9.23 7.16
N ALA A 82 4.33 -10.45 7.33
CA ALA A 82 5.16 -11.65 7.39
C ALA A 82 5.95 -11.85 6.10
N HIS A 83 5.34 -11.61 4.94
CA HIS A 83 6.03 -11.62 3.64
C HIS A 83 7.16 -10.58 3.60
N LEU A 84 6.89 -9.33 3.99
CA LEU A 84 7.91 -8.27 4.03
C LEU A 84 9.05 -8.61 5.00
N HIS A 85 8.71 -9.01 6.22
CA HIS A 85 9.69 -9.28 7.27
C HIS A 85 10.59 -10.48 6.94
N ALA A 86 10.06 -11.50 6.24
CA ALA A 86 10.87 -12.61 5.71
C ALA A 86 11.98 -12.13 4.75
N HIS A 87 11.76 -11.00 4.08
CA HIS A 87 12.73 -10.35 3.18
C HIS A 87 13.49 -9.20 3.84
N ARG A 88 13.48 -9.11 5.19
CA ARG A 88 14.15 -8.06 5.98
C ARG A 88 13.67 -6.64 5.67
N VAL A 89 12.42 -6.52 5.26
CA VAL A 89 11.75 -5.25 4.99
C VAL A 89 11.00 -4.82 6.24
N ILE A 90 11.08 -3.53 6.59
CA ILE A 90 10.22 -2.92 7.61
C ILE A 90 9.31 -1.92 6.88
N HIS A 91 7.97 -2.09 6.97
CA HIS A 91 7.02 -1.20 6.30
C HIS A 91 7.06 0.24 6.85
N ARG A 92 7.28 0.40 8.16
CA ARG A 92 7.41 1.68 8.91
C ARG A 92 6.18 2.59 8.98
N ASP A 93 5.22 2.49 8.07
CA ASP A 93 4.01 3.32 8.09
C ASP A 93 2.69 2.49 8.07
N ILE A 94 2.58 1.49 8.97
CA ILE A 94 1.34 0.71 9.08
C ILE A 94 0.28 1.52 9.84
N LYS A 95 -0.78 1.90 9.13
CA LYS A 95 -1.95 2.62 9.65
C LYS A 95 -3.16 2.36 8.76
N GLY A 96 -4.37 2.62 9.26
CA GLY A 96 -5.62 2.31 8.56
C GLY A 96 -5.79 2.97 7.17
N GLN A 97 -5.08 4.08 6.91
CA GLN A 97 -5.08 4.76 5.61
C GLN A 97 -4.25 4.02 4.54
N ASN A 98 -3.26 3.23 4.97
CA ASN A 98 -2.35 2.48 4.09
C ASN A 98 -2.77 1.01 3.95
N VAL A 99 -3.91 0.64 4.52
CA VAL A 99 -4.54 -0.68 4.33
C VAL A 99 -5.75 -0.45 3.45
N LEU A 100 -5.66 -0.89 2.21
CA LEU A 100 -6.65 -0.64 1.17
C LEU A 100 -7.47 -1.89 0.90
N LEU A 101 -8.67 -1.71 0.34
CA LEU A 101 -9.57 -2.80 0.00
C LEU A 101 -9.88 -2.81 -1.50
N THR A 102 -9.91 -3.99 -2.11
CA THR A 102 -10.46 -4.15 -3.46
C THR A 102 -11.99 -4.25 -3.40
N GLU A 103 -12.66 -4.15 -4.55
CA GLU A 103 -14.12 -4.36 -4.63
C GLU A 103 -14.55 -5.77 -4.21
N ASN A 104 -13.63 -6.74 -4.23
CA ASN A 104 -13.85 -8.11 -3.76
C ASN A 104 -13.58 -8.28 -2.25
N ALA A 105 -13.28 -7.20 -1.52
CA ALA A 105 -12.90 -7.18 -0.11
C ALA A 105 -11.60 -7.94 0.21
N ASP A 106 -10.69 -8.03 -0.77
CA ASP A 106 -9.29 -8.37 -0.51
C ASP A 106 -8.61 -7.20 0.21
N VAL A 107 -7.71 -7.52 1.15
CA VAL A 107 -6.91 -6.59 1.98
C VAL A 107 -5.43 -6.78 1.67
#